data_AF-A0A6A5UVJ6-F1
#
_entry.id   AF-A0A6A5UVJ6-F1
#
_cell.length_a   1.000
_cell.length_b   1.000
_cell.length_c   1.000
_cell.angle_alpha   90.00
_cell.angle_beta   90.00
_cell.angle_gamma   90.00
#
_symmetry.space_group_name_H-M   'P 1'
#
loop_
_entity.id
_entity.type
_entity.pdbx_description
1 polymer ?
#
loop_
_entity_poly.entity_id
_entity_poly.type
_entity_poly.pdbx_seq_one_letter_code
_entity_poly.pdbx_strand_id
1 'polypeptide(L)'
;MRGEQIVNGYTPSVRTLHKRLRTGYYAPFSGITIHNENVAELAQQAVNKSTKASPMERPLGDFEDLYYAILAAVKAMHDLIILRLNNSFNRPDSPLFSSSGHTLSSFRELLLGHWNALNQPSLILALDKAIRRPSIENHLSQILGTEAFGAMTRKDVDGACTFLYEKNVVKNSPRLGWVIHGSPAMINGQLNEKYRLVFQMEKKMHQKK
;
A
#
# COMPACT_ATOMS: atom_id res chain seq x y z
N MET A 1 -16.73 24.99 -16.03
CA MET A 1 -15.70 25.36 -15.04
C MET A 1 -15.02 24.07 -14.58
N ARG A 2 -13.79 23.80 -15.04
CA ARG A 2 -13.03 22.63 -14.58
C ARG A 2 -12.48 22.97 -13.20
N GLY A 3 -13.09 22.41 -12.16
CA GLY A 3 -12.40 22.31 -10.88
C GLY A 3 -11.25 21.35 -11.08
N GLU A 4 -10.05 21.86 -11.35
CA GLU A 4 -8.83 21.11 -11.08
C GLU A 4 -8.87 20.82 -9.58
N GLN A 5 -9.33 19.61 -9.22
CA GLN A 5 -9.14 19.11 -7.88
C GLN A 5 -7.63 19.21 -7.62
N ILE A 6 -7.24 20.14 -6.77
CA ILE A 6 -5.87 20.28 -6.29
C ILE A 6 -5.55 18.92 -5.67
N VAL A 7 -4.86 18.07 -6.42
CA VAL A 7 -4.47 16.76 -5.92
C VAL A 7 -3.48 17.02 -4.82
N ASN A 8 -3.94 16.90 -3.59
CA ASN A 8 -3.09 17.07 -2.43
C ASN A 8 -2.00 15.99 -2.50
N GLY A 9 -0.78 16.40 -2.88
CA GLY A 9 0.37 15.51 -3.04
C GLY A 9 0.81 14.83 -1.75
N TYR A 10 0.19 15.20 -0.62
CA TYR A 10 0.45 14.73 0.73
C TYR A 10 -0.67 13.83 1.25
N THR A 11 -1.34 13.11 0.35
CA THR A 11 -2.37 12.10 0.67
C THR A 11 -2.06 10.83 -0.14
N PRO A 12 -2.16 9.62 0.47
CA PRO A 12 -1.76 8.36 -0.16
C PRO A 12 -2.84 7.86 -1.13
N SER A 13 -3.11 8.64 -2.16
CA SER A 13 -3.97 8.24 -3.28
C SER A 13 -3.23 7.29 -4.22
N VAL A 14 -3.96 6.51 -5.03
CA VAL A 14 -3.37 5.68 -6.11
C VAL A 14 -2.40 6.49 -6.95
N ARG A 15 -2.78 7.72 -7.33
CA ARG A 15 -1.92 8.63 -8.12
C ARG A 15 -0.66 9.02 -7.36
N THR A 16 -0.78 9.38 -6.08
CA THR A 16 0.37 9.79 -5.25
C THR A 16 1.33 8.62 -5.06
N LEU A 17 0.82 7.45 -4.67
CA LEU A 17 1.64 6.26 -4.42
C LEU A 17 2.30 5.75 -5.70
N HIS A 18 1.59 5.73 -6.82
CA HIS A 18 2.17 5.39 -8.12
C HIS A 18 3.26 6.38 -8.54
N LYS A 19 3.03 7.69 -8.35
CA LYS A 19 4.07 8.71 -8.60
C LYS A 19 5.30 8.45 -7.74
N ARG A 20 5.11 8.22 -6.44
CA ARG A 20 6.20 7.94 -5.49
C ARG A 20 7.02 6.72 -5.89
N LEU A 21 6.33 5.64 -6.25
CA LEU A 21 6.97 4.41 -6.71
C LEU A 21 7.83 4.67 -7.96
N ARG A 22 7.31 5.42 -8.94
CA ARG A 22 8.03 5.77 -10.17
C ARG A 22 9.20 6.72 -9.96
N THR A 23 9.11 7.62 -8.98
CA THR A 23 10.20 8.53 -8.62
C THR A 23 11.19 7.90 -7.63
N GLY A 24 11.06 6.60 -7.34
CA GLY A 24 12.02 5.86 -6.54
C GLY A 24 11.87 6.04 -5.03
N TYR A 25 10.80 6.67 -4.52
CA TYR A 25 10.58 6.70 -3.08
C TYR A 25 10.24 5.30 -2.55
N TYR A 26 10.74 4.99 -1.38
CA TYR A 26 10.33 3.80 -0.64
C TYR A 26 9.02 4.03 0.10
N ALA A 27 8.32 2.94 0.41
CA ALA A 27 7.20 2.97 1.33
C ALA A 27 7.69 3.37 2.74
N PRO A 28 6.89 4.10 3.53
CA PRO A 28 7.18 4.31 4.94
C PRO A 28 7.27 2.96 5.64
N PHE A 29 8.19 2.83 6.59
CA PHE A 29 8.34 1.59 7.35
C PHE A 29 7.02 1.22 8.06
N SER A 30 6.56 -0.01 7.85
CA SER A 30 5.47 -0.63 8.61
C SER A 30 5.95 -0.81 10.06
N GLY A 31 5.66 0.14 10.94
CA GLY A 31 6.17 0.14 12.32
C GLY A 31 6.65 1.49 12.84
N ILE A 32 6.48 2.59 12.09
CA ILE A 32 6.55 3.94 12.68
C ILE A 32 5.27 4.15 13.51
N THR A 33 5.14 3.40 14.61
CA THR A 33 4.18 3.71 15.66
C THR A 33 4.70 4.94 16.41
N ILE A 34 3.78 5.84 16.77
CA ILE A 34 4.05 7.13 17.45
C ILE A 34 4.79 6.94 18.79
N HIS A 35 4.85 5.71 19.30
CA HIS A 35 5.49 5.35 20.57
C HIS A 35 7.02 5.18 20.53
N ASN A 36 7.67 5.35 19.37
CA ASN A 36 9.13 5.39 19.33
C ASN A 36 9.63 6.81 19.62
N GLU A 37 10.57 6.95 20.56
CA GLU A 37 11.16 8.25 20.92
C GLU A 37 11.87 8.94 19.73
N ASN A 38 12.22 8.19 18.67
CA ASN A 38 12.92 8.66 17.47
C ASN A 38 12.03 8.80 16.21
N VAL A 39 10.71 8.94 16.36
CA VAL A 39 9.75 9.00 15.24
C VAL A 39 10.10 10.08 14.20
N ALA A 40 10.58 11.25 14.64
CA ALA A 40 10.95 12.35 13.74
C ALA A 40 12.18 12.00 12.88
N GLU A 41 13.18 11.35 13.46
CA GLU A 41 14.39 10.91 12.77
C GLU A 41 14.09 9.79 11.79
N LEU A 42 13.25 8.82 12.17
CA LEU A 42 12.79 7.74 11.30
C LEU A 42 11.98 8.28 10.10
N ALA A 43 11.11 9.26 10.32
CA ALA A 43 10.39 9.94 9.25
C ALA A 43 11.35 10.70 8.32
N GLN A 44 12.33 11.39 8.88
CA GLN A 44 13.37 12.09 8.12
C GLN A 44 14.21 11.14 7.25
N GLN A 45 14.61 10.00 7.80
CA GLN A 45 15.31 8.94 7.07
C GLN A 45 14.43 8.36 5.95
N ALA A 46 13.14 8.15 6.21
CA ALA A 46 12.21 7.63 5.20
C ALA A 46 12.01 8.60 4.03
N VAL A 47 11.97 9.91 4.29
CA VAL A 47 11.89 10.94 3.23
C VAL A 47 13.16 10.99 2.37
N ASN A 48 14.31 10.74 2.99
CA ASN A 48 15.62 10.81 2.31
C ASN A 48 15.99 9.50 1.57
N LYS A 49 15.34 8.37 1.88
CA LYS A 49 15.58 7.10 1.21
C LYS A 49 14.87 7.09 -0.16
N SER A 50 15.66 6.98 -1.22
CA SER A 50 15.16 6.72 -2.58
C SER A 50 16.04 5.70 -3.30
N THR A 51 15.46 5.02 -4.28
CA THR A 51 16.14 4.10 -5.18
C THR A 51 16.22 4.65 -6.59
N LYS A 52 17.29 4.30 -7.30
CA LYS A 52 17.41 4.53 -8.75
C LYS A 52 16.83 3.36 -9.56
N ALA A 53 16.51 2.24 -8.92
CA ALA A 53 15.95 1.07 -9.58
C ALA A 53 14.60 1.43 -10.24
N SER A 54 14.42 0.99 -11.48
CA SER A 54 13.15 1.14 -12.16
C SER A 54 12.08 0.28 -11.47
N PRO A 55 10.78 0.61 -11.57
CA PRO A 55 9.73 -0.20 -10.95
C PRO A 55 9.83 -1.71 -11.28
N MET A 56 10.29 -2.07 -12.48
CA MET A 56 10.42 -3.47 -12.91
C MET A 56 11.54 -4.23 -12.18
N GLU A 57 12.49 -3.52 -11.59
CA GLU A 57 13.62 -4.09 -10.85
C GLU A 57 13.38 -4.07 -9.33
N ARG A 58 12.27 -3.48 -8.87
CA ARG A 58 11.95 -3.36 -7.46
C ARG A 58 11.35 -4.65 -6.91
N PRO A 59 11.63 -4.99 -5.63
CA PRO A 59 11.01 -6.15 -5.00
C PRO A 59 9.50 -5.97 -4.93
N LEU A 60 8.76 -7.08 -5.08
CA LEU A 60 7.29 -7.06 -5.10
C LEU A 60 6.67 -6.46 -3.83
N GLY A 61 7.36 -6.53 -2.69
CA GLY A 61 6.92 -5.90 -1.43
C GLY A 61 6.80 -4.37 -1.51
N ASP A 62 7.56 -3.70 -2.39
CA ASP A 62 7.47 -2.25 -2.57
C ASP A 62 6.12 -1.80 -3.17
N PHE A 63 5.37 -2.74 -3.74
CA PHE A 63 4.07 -2.49 -4.36
C PHE A 63 2.89 -2.68 -3.40
N GLU A 64 3.12 -3.08 -2.15
CA GLU A 64 2.08 -3.36 -1.15
C GLU A 64 1.09 -2.20 -1.00
N ASP A 65 1.58 -0.99 -0.74
CA ASP A 65 0.71 0.17 -0.47
C ASP A 65 -0.09 0.58 -1.71
N LEU A 66 0.52 0.44 -2.89
CA LEU A 66 -0.16 0.70 -4.16
C LEU A 66 -1.24 -0.37 -4.41
N TYR A 67 -0.95 -1.62 -4.10
CA TYR A 67 -1.93 -2.72 -4.17
C TYR A 67 -3.13 -2.43 -3.26
N TYR A 68 -2.91 -2.02 -2.00
CA TYR A 68 -3.99 -1.65 -1.09
C TYR A 68 -4.80 -0.45 -1.59
N ALA A 69 -4.14 0.59 -2.09
CA ALA A 69 -4.83 1.77 -2.62
C ALA A 69 -5.68 1.44 -3.86
N ILE A 70 -5.19 0.60 -4.77
CA ILE A 70 -5.96 0.16 -5.95
C ILE A 70 -7.16 -0.68 -5.49
N LEU A 71 -6.96 -1.61 -4.57
CA LEU A 71 -8.04 -2.44 -4.04
C LEU A 71 -9.14 -1.60 -3.38
N ALA A 72 -8.75 -0.63 -2.54
CA ALA A 72 -9.70 0.29 -1.91
C ALA A 72 -10.46 1.12 -2.96
N ALA A 73 -9.79 1.58 -4.00
CA ALA A 73 -10.41 2.32 -5.10
C ALA A 73 -11.42 1.45 -5.88
N VAL A 74 -11.05 0.21 -6.23
CA VAL A 74 -11.95 -0.73 -6.92
C VAL A 74 -13.20 -1.01 -6.08
N LYS A 75 -13.03 -1.29 -4.77
CA LYS A 75 -14.16 -1.51 -3.85
C LYS A 75 -15.05 -0.28 -3.73
N ALA A 76 -14.47 0.91 -3.52
CA ALA A 76 -15.24 2.15 -3.39
C ALA A 76 -16.03 2.47 -4.67
N MET A 77 -15.43 2.28 -5.85
CA MET A 77 -16.12 2.50 -7.12
C MET A 77 -17.26 1.49 -7.32
N HIS A 78 -17.04 0.22 -6.98
CA HIS A 78 -18.06 -0.81 -7.04
C HIS A 78 -19.25 -0.50 -6.11
N ASP A 79 -18.97 -0.13 -4.86
CA ASP A 79 -20.01 0.23 -3.87
C ASP A 79 -20.83 1.44 -4.33
N LEU A 80 -20.18 2.44 -4.93
CA LEU A 80 -20.86 3.62 -5.48
C LEU A 80 -21.78 3.26 -6.66
N ILE A 81 -21.35 2.36 -7.55
CA ILE A 81 -22.17 1.88 -8.67
C ILE A 81 -23.40 1.16 -8.15
N ILE A 82 -23.23 0.23 -7.20
CA ILE A 82 -24.34 -0.49 -6.56
C ILE A 82 -25.32 0.50 -5.94
N LEU A 83 -24.82 1.48 -5.17
CA LEU A 83 -25.67 2.48 -4.53
C LEU A 83 -26.50 3.25 -5.56
N ARG A 84 -25.88 3.69 -6.66
CA ARG A 84 -26.59 4.45 -7.71
C ARG A 84 -27.63 3.62 -8.47
N LEU A 85 -27.31 2.37 -8.75
CA LEU A 85 -28.23 1.43 -9.39
C LEU A 85 -29.42 1.10 -8.49
N ASN A 86 -29.16 0.77 -7.21
CA ASN A 86 -30.22 0.40 -6.26
C ASN A 86 -31.20 1.54 -5.99
N ASN A 87 -30.71 2.79 -6.00
CA ASN A 87 -31.54 3.97 -5.82
C ASN A 87 -32.15 4.49 -7.14
N SER A 88 -31.97 3.77 -8.25
CA SER A 88 -32.46 4.18 -9.58
C SER A 88 -31.98 5.56 -10.04
N PHE A 89 -30.87 6.07 -9.48
CA PHE A 89 -30.25 7.33 -9.94
C PHE A 89 -29.64 7.19 -11.33
N ASN A 90 -29.24 5.96 -11.68
CA ASN A 90 -28.67 5.64 -12.98
C ASN A 90 -29.27 4.32 -13.49
N ARG A 91 -29.41 4.21 -14.80
CA ARG A 91 -29.70 2.95 -15.48
C ARG A 91 -28.38 2.28 -15.91
N PRO A 92 -28.31 0.95 -16.06
CA PRO A 92 -27.07 0.26 -16.44
C PRO A 92 -26.44 0.73 -17.77
N ASP A 93 -27.28 1.18 -18.71
CA ASP A 93 -26.94 1.76 -20.00
C ASP A 93 -26.55 3.25 -19.92
N SER A 94 -26.66 3.87 -18.75
CA SER A 94 -26.29 5.28 -18.58
C SER A 94 -24.80 5.48 -18.89
N PRO A 95 -24.45 6.50 -19.69
CA PRO A 95 -23.05 6.79 -20.00
C PRO A 95 -22.32 7.29 -18.75
N LEU A 96 -21.13 6.75 -18.50
CA LEU A 96 -20.26 7.14 -17.39
C LEU A 96 -19.54 8.46 -17.68
N PHE A 97 -19.04 8.61 -18.91
CA PHE A 97 -18.55 9.87 -19.45
C PHE A 97 -19.22 10.13 -20.79
N SER A 98 -19.73 11.35 -20.97
CA SER A 98 -20.47 11.76 -22.16
C SER A 98 -19.72 11.54 -23.48
N SER A 99 -18.38 11.45 -23.44
CA SER A 99 -17.51 11.32 -24.61
C SER A 99 -16.90 9.93 -24.83
N SER A 100 -17.09 8.98 -23.90
CA SER A 100 -16.27 7.75 -23.88
C SER A 100 -16.96 6.50 -24.42
N GLY A 101 -18.27 6.55 -24.69
CA GLY A 101 -19.07 5.37 -25.02
C GLY A 101 -19.19 4.33 -23.88
N HIS A 102 -18.46 4.49 -22.78
CA HIS A 102 -18.53 3.58 -21.65
C HIS A 102 -19.82 3.80 -20.86
N THR A 103 -20.62 2.74 -20.77
CA THR A 103 -21.79 2.66 -19.91
C THR A 103 -21.40 2.22 -18.51
N LEU A 104 -22.28 2.44 -17.54
CA LEU A 104 -22.13 1.95 -16.18
C LEU A 104 -21.95 0.42 -16.14
N SER A 105 -22.65 -0.31 -17.02
CA SER A 105 -22.48 -1.76 -17.20
C SER A 105 -21.07 -2.13 -17.70
N SER A 106 -20.57 -1.46 -18.74
CA SER A 106 -19.21 -1.73 -19.24
C SER A 106 -18.12 -1.43 -18.20
N PHE A 107 -18.34 -0.40 -17.39
CA PHE A 107 -17.43 -0.02 -16.32
C PHE A 107 -17.44 -1.02 -15.15
N ARG A 108 -18.61 -1.59 -14.83
CA ARG A 108 -18.72 -2.69 -13.86
C ARG A 108 -17.89 -3.90 -14.29
N GLU A 109 -17.97 -4.30 -15.56
CA GLU A 109 -17.17 -5.43 -16.05
C GLU A 109 -15.67 -5.15 -15.97
N LEU A 110 -15.24 -3.91 -16.27
CA LEU A 110 -13.85 -3.49 -16.10
C LEU A 110 -13.40 -3.58 -14.63
N LEU A 111 -14.22 -3.11 -13.69
CA LEU A 111 -13.93 -3.22 -12.25
C LEU A 111 -13.87 -4.68 -11.79
N LEU A 112 -14.74 -5.53 -12.31
CA LEU A 112 -14.73 -6.97 -12.03
C LEU A 112 -13.43 -7.62 -12.55
N GLY A 113 -12.98 -7.23 -13.74
CA GLY A 113 -11.68 -7.66 -14.28
C GLY A 113 -10.51 -7.28 -13.38
N HIS A 114 -10.46 -6.02 -12.91
CA HIS A 114 -9.45 -5.59 -11.96
C HIS A 114 -9.54 -6.31 -10.62
N TRP A 115 -10.75 -6.48 -10.09
CA TRP A 115 -10.99 -7.24 -8.86
C TRP A 115 -10.45 -8.67 -8.97
N ASN A 116 -10.77 -9.37 -10.05
CA ASN A 116 -10.33 -10.74 -10.29
C ASN A 116 -8.81 -10.83 -10.43
N ALA A 117 -8.17 -9.86 -11.09
CA ALA A 117 -6.72 -9.81 -11.21
C ALA A 117 -6.04 -9.59 -9.86
N LEU A 118 -6.53 -8.64 -9.06
CA LEU A 118 -5.99 -8.31 -7.74
C LEU A 118 -6.19 -9.43 -6.73
N ASN A 119 -7.26 -10.23 -6.88
CA ASN A 119 -7.59 -11.34 -6.00
C ASN A 119 -7.11 -12.71 -6.53
N GLN A 120 -6.25 -12.75 -7.55
CA GLN A 120 -5.65 -14.01 -8.00
C GLN A 120 -4.83 -14.64 -6.85
N PRO A 121 -5.07 -15.92 -6.49
CA PRO A 121 -4.36 -16.56 -5.39
C PRO A 121 -2.84 -16.56 -5.57
N SER A 122 -2.36 -16.72 -6.81
CA SER A 122 -0.94 -16.68 -7.16
C SER A 122 -0.31 -15.31 -6.86
N LEU A 123 -1.00 -14.23 -7.21
CA LEU A 123 -0.56 -12.85 -6.92
C LEU A 123 -0.54 -12.60 -5.41
N ILE A 124 -1.62 -12.92 -4.71
CA ILE A 124 -1.75 -12.74 -3.26
C ILE A 124 -0.62 -13.48 -2.53
N LEU A 125 -0.38 -14.75 -2.88
CA LEU A 125 0.66 -15.56 -2.26
C LEU A 125 2.06 -15.03 -2.54
N ALA A 126 2.33 -14.60 -3.78
CA ALA A 126 3.62 -14.02 -4.15
C ALA A 126 3.87 -12.71 -3.38
N LEU A 127 2.86 -11.85 -3.29
CA LEU A 127 2.94 -10.56 -2.60
C LEU A 127 3.09 -10.77 -1.08
N ASP A 128 2.32 -11.67 -0.46
CA ASP A 128 2.42 -12.02 0.96
C ASP A 128 3.83 -12.52 1.33
N LYS A 129 4.40 -13.41 0.50
CA LYS A 129 5.79 -13.88 0.68
C LYS A 129 6.80 -12.73 0.56
N ALA A 130 6.62 -11.85 -0.42
CA ALA A 130 7.52 -10.74 -0.68
C ALA A 130 7.50 -9.66 0.41
N ILE A 131 6.36 -9.47 1.10
CA ILE A 131 6.23 -8.51 2.21
C ILE A 131 6.74 -9.11 3.52
N ARG A 132 6.44 -10.39 3.76
CA ARG A 132 6.70 -11.02 5.06
C ARG A 132 8.19 -11.17 5.37
N ARG A 133 9.00 -11.57 4.39
CA ARG A 133 10.44 -11.78 4.59
C ARG A 133 11.16 -10.49 5.01
N PRO A 134 11.03 -9.34 4.30
CA PRO A 134 11.58 -8.07 4.75
C PRO A 134 11.03 -7.61 6.11
N SER A 135 9.75 -7.88 6.40
CA SER A 135 9.17 -7.53 7.71
C SER A 135 9.83 -8.30 8.86
N ILE A 136 10.13 -9.59 8.66
CA ILE A 136 10.82 -10.42 9.65
C ILE A 136 12.27 -9.97 9.81
N GLU A 137 12.99 -9.76 8.71
CA GLU A 137 14.37 -9.27 8.72
C GLU A 137 14.47 -7.92 9.46
N ASN A 138 13.50 -7.03 9.25
CA ASN A 138 13.41 -5.76 9.97
C ASN A 138 13.06 -5.94 11.46
N HIS A 139 12.16 -6.86 11.81
CA HIS A 139 11.82 -7.11 13.21
C HIS A 139 13.01 -7.71 13.97
N LEU A 140 13.74 -8.64 13.34
CA LEU A 140 14.95 -9.22 13.89
C LEU A 140 16.06 -8.18 14.06
N SER A 141 16.25 -7.27 13.10
CA SER A 141 17.24 -6.19 13.22
C SER A 141 16.90 -5.20 14.34
N GLN A 142 15.61 -4.97 14.60
CA GLN A 142 15.16 -4.16 15.74
C GLN A 142 15.37 -4.85 17.10
N ILE A 143 15.10 -6.15 17.20
CA ILE A 143 15.26 -6.92 18.45
C ILE A 143 16.74 -7.11 18.80
N LEU A 144 17.56 -7.45 17.81
CA LEU A 144 18.96 -7.82 18.02
C LEU A 144 19.89 -6.59 18.04
N GLY A 145 19.43 -5.45 17.51
CA GLY A 145 20.29 -4.30 17.27
C GLY A 145 21.19 -4.49 16.04
N THR A 146 21.62 -3.39 15.43
CA THR A 146 22.35 -3.39 14.15
C THR A 146 23.69 -4.13 14.19
N GLU A 147 24.38 -4.12 15.33
CA GLU A 147 25.68 -4.81 15.49
C GLU A 147 25.53 -6.33 15.60
N ALA A 148 24.56 -6.82 16.39
CA ALA A 148 24.32 -8.26 16.50
C ALA A 148 23.61 -8.83 15.25
N PHE A 149 22.81 -8.02 14.56
CA PHE A 149 22.24 -8.40 13.27
C PHE A 149 23.31 -8.50 12.16
N GLY A 150 24.30 -7.61 12.16
CA GLY A 150 25.43 -7.69 11.22
C GLY A 150 26.29 -8.95 11.38
N ALA A 151 26.24 -9.60 12.55
CA ALA A 151 26.91 -10.86 12.84
C ALA A 151 26.09 -12.11 12.44
N MET A 152 24.81 -11.97 12.08
CA MET A 152 24.00 -13.09 11.61
C MET A 152 24.40 -13.51 10.20
N THR A 153 24.64 -14.80 10.00
CA THR A 153 24.80 -15.36 8.66
C THR A 153 23.45 -15.47 7.97
N ARG A 154 23.46 -15.53 6.64
CA ARG A 154 22.24 -15.78 5.83
C ARG A 154 21.49 -17.04 6.27
N LYS A 155 22.22 -18.04 6.77
CA LYS A 155 21.68 -19.30 7.29
C LYS A 155 20.93 -19.09 8.61
N ASP A 156 21.37 -18.16 9.46
CA ASP A 156 20.68 -17.81 10.71
C ASP A 156 19.37 -17.06 10.42
N VAL A 157 19.38 -16.17 9.43
CA VAL A 157 18.18 -15.47 8.94
C VAL A 157 17.20 -16.44 8.30
N ASP A 158 17.68 -17.35 7.45
CA ASP A 158 16.84 -18.37 6.82
C ASP A 158 16.31 -19.38 7.85
N GLY A 159 17.09 -19.69 8.88
CA GLY A 159 16.68 -20.53 10.02
C GLY A 159 15.63 -19.86 10.91
N ALA A 160 15.81 -18.57 11.23
CA ALA A 160 14.82 -17.77 11.96
C ALA A 160 13.54 -17.57 11.15
N CYS A 161 13.66 -17.33 9.84
CA CYS A 161 12.53 -17.36 8.92
C CYS A 161 11.82 -18.71 9.02
N THR A 162 12.52 -19.82 8.79
CA THR A 162 11.94 -21.18 8.80
C THR A 162 11.27 -21.51 10.13
N PHE A 163 11.90 -21.17 11.26
CA PHE A 163 11.33 -21.33 12.59
C PHE A 163 10.05 -20.50 12.77
N LEU A 164 10.06 -19.24 12.34
CA LEU A 164 8.86 -18.40 12.32
C LEU A 164 7.80 -18.96 11.36
N TYR A 165 8.18 -19.63 10.27
CA TYR A 165 7.28 -20.25 9.29
C TYR A 165 6.68 -21.60 9.76
N GLU A 166 7.39 -22.42 10.56
CA GLU A 166 7.04 -23.84 10.76
C GLU A 166 6.11 -24.17 11.94
N LYS A 167 5.98 -23.35 13.00
CA LYS A 167 5.08 -23.71 14.11
C LYS A 167 4.42 -22.50 14.77
N ASN A 168 3.13 -22.33 14.52
CA ASN A 168 2.14 -21.68 15.41
C ASN A 168 2.35 -20.21 15.85
N VAL A 169 3.44 -19.52 15.50
CA VAL A 169 3.60 -18.07 15.73
C VAL A 169 2.88 -17.24 14.65
N VAL A 170 2.74 -17.81 13.44
CA VAL A 170 2.12 -17.17 12.25
C VAL A 170 0.60 -17.04 12.32
N LYS A 171 -0.06 -17.60 13.35
CA LYS A 171 -1.51 -17.46 13.49
C LYS A 171 -1.91 -16.02 13.84
N ASN A 172 -0.99 -15.25 14.44
CA ASN A 172 -1.23 -13.90 14.95
C ASN A 172 -0.36 -12.80 14.30
N SER A 173 0.58 -13.14 13.41
CA SER A 173 1.34 -12.14 12.65
C SER A 173 0.46 -11.56 11.52
N PRO A 174 0.41 -10.23 11.32
CA PRO A 174 -0.37 -9.65 10.22
C PRO A 174 0.13 -10.25 8.90
N ARG A 175 -0.75 -10.94 8.17
CA ARG A 175 -0.50 -11.37 6.77
C ARG A 175 -0.53 -10.12 5.87
N LEU A 176 -0.87 -10.24 4.58
CA LEU A 176 -1.60 -9.17 3.85
C LEU A 176 -2.85 -8.77 4.69
N GLY A 177 -2.64 -8.05 5.79
CA GLY A 177 -3.50 -8.08 6.97
C GLY A 177 -4.74 -7.20 6.83
N TRP A 178 -4.82 -6.47 5.72
CA TRP A 178 -5.72 -5.34 5.54
C TRP A 178 -6.86 -5.67 4.55
N VAL A 179 -6.73 -6.79 3.83
CA VAL A 179 -7.33 -6.94 2.49
C VAL A 179 -8.69 -7.61 2.52
N ILE A 180 -8.80 -8.72 3.25
CA ILE A 180 -9.92 -9.63 3.02
C ILE A 180 -11.23 -9.07 3.59
N HIS A 181 -11.16 -8.26 4.66
CA HIS A 181 -12.35 -7.72 5.34
C HIS A 181 -12.37 -6.19 5.50
N GLY A 182 -11.34 -5.48 5.02
CA GLY A 182 -11.28 -4.03 5.15
C GLY A 182 -12.26 -3.31 4.24
N SER A 183 -13.05 -2.39 4.79
CA SER A 183 -13.79 -1.41 3.99
C SER A 183 -12.82 -0.45 3.30
N PRO A 184 -13.20 0.16 2.16
CA PRO A 184 -12.34 1.15 1.49
C PRO A 184 -11.88 2.27 2.42
N ALA A 185 -12.77 2.74 3.31
CA ALA A 185 -12.46 3.78 4.29
C ALA A 185 -11.41 3.32 5.30
N MET A 186 -11.48 2.07 5.77
CA MET A 186 -10.51 1.52 6.70
C MET A 186 -9.13 1.42 6.07
N ILE A 187 -9.04 0.87 4.85
CA ILE A 187 -7.77 0.75 4.12
C ILE A 187 -7.14 2.14 3.91
N ASN A 188 -7.94 3.11 3.45
CA ASN A 188 -7.48 4.47 3.25
C ASN A 188 -7.07 5.16 4.56
N GLY A 189 -7.79 4.94 5.65
CA GLY A 189 -7.45 5.48 6.97
C GLY A 189 -6.11 4.96 7.48
N GLN A 190 -5.85 3.68 7.31
CA GLN A 190 -4.58 3.07 7.70
C GLN A 190 -3.42 3.50 6.79
N LEU A 191 -3.63 3.64 5.48
CA LEU A 191 -2.63 4.23 4.58
C LEU A 191 -2.34 5.69 4.97
N ASN A 192 -3.37 6.46 5.31
CA ASN A 192 -3.20 7.83 5.80
C ASN A 192 -2.33 7.86 7.06
N GLU A 193 -2.57 6.98 8.03
CA GLU A 193 -1.75 6.94 9.23
C GLU A 193 -0.30 6.52 8.93
N LYS A 194 -0.10 5.47 8.11
CA LYS A 194 1.23 5.01 7.68
C LYS A 194 2.06 6.13 7.04
N TYR A 195 1.42 6.95 6.21
CA TYR A 195 2.10 8.04 5.51
C TYR A 195 2.05 9.38 6.24
N ARG A 196 1.32 9.51 7.36
CA ARG A 196 1.02 10.79 8.02
C ARG A 196 2.28 11.59 8.30
N LEU A 197 3.27 10.95 8.92
CA LEU A 197 4.51 11.62 9.34
C LEU A 197 5.42 11.93 8.16
N VAL A 198 5.54 11.01 7.20
CA VAL A 198 6.33 11.21 5.98
C VAL A 198 5.79 12.41 5.20
N PHE A 199 4.48 12.47 4.98
CA PHE A 199 3.85 13.59 4.28
C PHE A 199 3.88 14.90 5.06
N GLN A 200 3.77 14.87 6.39
CA GLN A 200 3.97 16.07 7.20
C GLN A 200 5.39 16.61 7.07
N MET A 201 6.40 15.74 7.05
CA MET A 201 7.81 16.13 6.91
C MET A 201 8.10 16.65 5.50
N GLU A 202 7.63 15.97 4.45
CA GLU A 202 7.76 16.44 3.06
C GLU A 202 7.11 17.81 2.86
N LYS A 203 5.91 18.01 3.43
CA LYS A 203 5.22 19.30 3.39
C LYS A 203 6.05 20.40 4.07
N LYS A 204 6.62 20.12 5.24
CA LYS A 204 7.51 21.06 5.95
C LYS A 204 8.78 21.39 5.15
N MET A 205 9.38 20.41 4.48
CA MET A 205 10.57 20.64 3.65
C MET A 205 10.28 21.48 2.41
N HIS A 206 9.16 21.23 1.73
CA HIS A 206 8.76 22.01 0.57
C HIS A 206 8.36 23.45 0.91
N GLN A 207 7.90 23.71 2.14
CA GLN A 207 7.58 25.07 2.60
C GLN A 207 8.80 25.88 3.07
N LYS A 208 9.93 25.22 3.33
CA LYS A 208 11.19 25.86 3.74
C LYS A 208 12.12 26.20 2.56
N LYS A 209 11.79 25.73 1.35
CA LYS A 209 12.48 26.07 0.10
C LYS A 209 11.75 27.21 -0.58
#